data_AF-A0A7S3BBT8-F1
#
_entry.id   AF-A0A7S3BBT8-F1
#
_cell.length_a   1.000
_cell.length_b   1.000
_cell.length_c   1.000
_cell.angle_alpha   90.00
_cell.angle_beta   90.00
_cell.angle_gamma   90.00
#
_symmetry.space_group_name_H-M   'P 1'
#
loop_
_entity.id
_entity.type
_entity.pdbx_description
1 polymer ?
#
loop_
_entity_poly.entity_id
_entity_poly.type
_entity_poly.pdbx_seq_one_letter_code
_entity_poly.pdbx_strand_id
1 'polypeptide(L)'
;NFKGVVASFEQSCAVWEEWYREGEPELAELPGEWEAKCNELQRIVFVRCLRPDRVIFAATSYVANNLGRKFVEPPVLDLAEVYVDSSPVTPLIFVLSPGVDPTSNLQQLAAQRGQKDLVAIALGQGQAPHATRAIEAAVQSGGWVFLANCHLM
;
A
#
# COMPACT_ATOMS: atom_id res chain seq x y z
N ASN A 1 -22.45 11.92 21.53
CA ASN A 1 -22.87 11.29 20.26
C ASN A 1 -23.36 9.84 20.43
N PHE A 2 -22.81 9.03 21.34
CA PHE A 2 -23.30 7.64 21.58
C PHE A 2 -24.12 7.44 22.87
N LYS A 3 -24.72 8.51 23.42
CA LYS A 3 -25.59 8.37 24.60
C LYS A 3 -26.82 7.54 24.22
N GLY A 4 -27.17 6.55 25.03
CA GLY A 4 -28.30 5.64 24.78
C GLY A 4 -27.93 4.37 24.01
N VAL A 5 -26.67 4.19 23.61
CA VAL A 5 -26.26 3.01 22.82
C VAL A 5 -26.47 1.69 23.56
N VAL A 6 -26.17 1.63 24.86
CA VAL A 6 -26.40 0.43 25.68
C VAL A 6 -27.89 0.08 25.73
N ALA A 7 -28.74 1.07 26.01
CA ALA A 7 -30.19 0.87 26.03
C ALA A 7 -30.73 0.42 24.67
N SER A 8 -30.17 0.91 23.57
CA SER A 8 -30.49 0.48 22.21
C SER A 8 -30.13 -1.00 21.98
N PHE A 9 -28.96 -1.47 22.42
CA PHE A 9 -28.62 -2.89 22.37
C PHE A 9 -29.56 -3.74 23.22
N GLU A 10 -29.91 -3.30 24.42
CA GLU A 10 -30.82 -4.02 25.31
C GLU A 10 -32.25 -4.10 24.75
N GLN A 11 -32.76 -3.01 24.19
CA GLN A 11 -34.14 -2.92 23.69
C GLN A 11 -34.32 -3.54 22.31
N SER A 12 -33.28 -3.51 21.46
CA SER A 12 -33.34 -3.97 20.07
C SER A 12 -32.30 -5.06 19.78
N CYS A 13 -32.05 -5.94 20.76
CA CYS A 13 -31.02 -6.98 20.69
C CYS A 13 -31.10 -7.83 19.42
N ALA A 14 -32.30 -8.28 19.03
CA ALA A 14 -32.48 -9.12 17.85
C ALA A 14 -32.04 -8.43 16.54
N VAL A 15 -32.29 -7.12 16.41
CA VAL A 15 -31.92 -6.34 15.21
C VAL A 15 -30.41 -6.10 15.17
N TRP A 16 -29.81 -5.82 16.33
CA TRP A 16 -28.35 -5.72 16.45
C TRP A 16 -27.65 -7.05 16.18
N GLU A 17 -28.24 -8.16 16.61
CA GLU A 17 -27.75 -9.50 16.33
C GLU A 17 -27.84 -9.84 14.84
N GLU A 18 -28.94 -9.47 14.18
CA GLU A 18 -29.10 -9.60 12.72
C GLU A 18 -28.01 -8.81 11.98
N TRP A 19 -27.87 -7.52 12.29
CA TRP A 19 -26.82 -6.67 11.73
C TRP A 19 -25.42 -7.26 11.97
N TYR A 20 -25.14 -7.74 13.18
CA TYR A 20 -23.86 -8.36 13.52
C TYR A 20 -23.57 -9.63 12.68
N ARG A 21 -24.61 -10.43 12.41
CA ARG A 21 -24.53 -11.69 11.64
C ARG A 21 -24.41 -11.48 10.13
N GLU A 22 -24.62 -10.27 9.61
CA GLU A 22 -24.44 -10.00 8.20
C GLU A 22 -23.01 -10.26 7.73
N GLY A 23 -22.85 -10.62 6.44
CA GLY A 23 -21.52 -10.82 5.87
C GLY A 23 -20.73 -9.50 5.79
N GLU A 24 -21.42 -8.41 5.44
CA GLU A 24 -20.84 -7.10 5.13
C GLU A 24 -21.59 -5.98 5.89
N PRO A 25 -21.62 -6.03 7.23
CA PRO A 25 -22.41 -5.13 8.07
C PRO A 25 -22.01 -3.66 7.94
N GLU A 26 -20.78 -3.37 7.49
CA GLU A 26 -20.32 -2.01 7.21
C GLU A 26 -21.04 -1.34 6.04
N LEU A 27 -21.68 -2.14 5.15
CA LEU A 27 -22.51 -1.67 4.05
C LEU A 27 -24.00 -1.61 4.41
N ALA A 28 -24.41 -2.29 5.49
CA ALA A 28 -25.78 -2.33 5.96
C ALA A 28 -26.16 -1.08 6.76
N GLU A 29 -27.45 -0.77 6.80
CA GLU A 29 -27.96 0.33 7.64
C GLU A 29 -27.75 0.01 9.12
N LEU A 30 -27.34 1.01 9.90
CA LEU A 30 -27.21 0.85 11.35
C LEU A 30 -28.61 0.70 11.98
N PRO A 31 -28.79 -0.22 12.93
CA PRO A 31 -30.09 -0.44 13.56
C PRO A 31 -30.71 0.82 14.16
N GLY A 32 -32.01 1.03 13.91
CA GLY A 32 -32.82 2.07 14.55
C GLY A 32 -32.37 3.50 14.23
N GLU A 33 -32.26 4.34 15.26
CA GLU A 33 -31.92 5.76 15.08
C GLU A 33 -30.45 6.02 14.76
N TRP A 34 -29.59 5.00 14.84
CA TRP A 34 -28.15 5.14 14.68
C TRP A 34 -27.75 5.42 13.23
N GLU A 35 -28.54 4.98 12.25
CA GLU A 35 -28.33 5.35 10.85
C GLU A 35 -28.36 6.87 10.67
N ALA A 36 -29.40 7.52 11.20
CA ALA A 36 -29.56 8.97 11.08
C ALA A 36 -28.67 9.77 12.03
N LYS A 37 -28.30 9.20 13.20
CA LYS A 37 -27.48 9.88 14.21
C LYS A 37 -25.99 9.85 13.89
N CYS A 38 -25.51 8.86 13.15
CA CYS A 38 -24.09 8.67 12.93
C CYS A 38 -23.64 9.13 11.55
N ASN A 39 -22.57 9.92 11.54
CA ASN A 39 -21.80 10.14 10.32
C ASN A 39 -20.91 8.92 10.02
N GLU A 40 -20.32 8.89 8.82
CA GLU A 40 -19.52 7.78 8.33
C GLU A 40 -18.40 7.35 9.29
N LEU A 41 -17.68 8.31 9.88
CA LEU A 41 -16.63 8.02 10.86
C LEU A 41 -17.18 7.39 12.14
N GLN A 42 -18.34 7.84 12.61
CA GLN A 42 -19.01 7.28 13.79
C GLN A 42 -19.54 5.87 13.52
N ARG A 43 -19.99 5.57 12.28
CA ARG A 43 -20.38 4.21 11.88
C ARG A 43 -19.22 3.23 12.02
N ILE A 44 -17.99 3.64 11.66
CA ILE A 44 -16.78 2.79 11.83
C ILE A 44 -16.57 2.39 13.30
N VAL A 45 -16.99 3.21 14.26
CA VAL A 45 -16.90 2.85 15.69
C VAL A 45 -17.77 1.64 16.01
N PHE A 46 -18.99 1.56 15.47
CA PHE A 46 -19.85 0.38 15.63
C PHE A 46 -19.23 -0.87 15.01
N VAL A 47 -18.74 -0.75 13.76
CA VAL A 47 -18.02 -1.86 13.09
C VAL A 47 -16.81 -2.28 13.91
N ARG A 48 -16.02 -1.35 14.45
CA ARG A 48 -14.85 -1.66 15.28
C ARG A 48 -15.20 -2.38 16.58
N CYS A 49 -16.31 -2.00 17.22
CA CYS A 49 -16.73 -2.61 18.49
C CYS A 49 -17.37 -3.99 18.30
N LEU A 50 -18.12 -4.19 17.21
CA LEU A 50 -18.92 -5.40 17.01
C LEU A 50 -18.28 -6.36 16.00
N ARG A 51 -17.71 -5.87 14.90
CA ARG A 51 -17.17 -6.65 13.78
C ARG A 51 -15.75 -6.18 13.42
N PRO A 52 -14.77 -6.39 14.33
CA PRO A 52 -13.41 -5.90 14.14
C PRO A 52 -12.74 -6.42 12.86
N ASP A 53 -13.17 -7.59 12.37
CA ASP A 53 -12.75 -8.19 11.10
C ASP A 53 -13.14 -7.35 9.87
N ARG A 54 -14.20 -6.53 9.97
CA ARG A 54 -14.71 -5.70 8.87
C ARG A 54 -14.20 -4.26 8.87
N VAL A 55 -13.45 -3.85 9.90
CA VAL A 55 -13.00 -2.46 10.07
C VAL A 55 -12.18 -1.96 8.87
N ILE A 56 -11.36 -2.83 8.27
CA ILE A 56 -10.53 -2.45 7.13
C ILE A 56 -11.36 -2.05 5.91
N PHE A 57 -12.51 -2.69 5.68
CA PHE A 57 -13.43 -2.37 4.57
C PHE A 57 -14.16 -1.06 4.84
N ALA A 58 -14.61 -0.85 6.08
CA ALA A 58 -15.26 0.40 6.50
C ALA A 58 -14.29 1.59 6.40
N ALA A 59 -13.04 1.42 6.87
CA ALA A 59 -12.00 2.45 6.78
C ALA A 59 -11.60 2.74 5.32
N THR A 60 -11.45 1.70 4.51
CA THR A 60 -11.19 1.83 3.06
C THR A 60 -12.29 2.65 2.38
N SER A 61 -13.55 2.34 2.65
CA SER A 61 -14.69 3.06 2.09
C SER A 61 -14.71 4.53 2.52
N TYR A 62 -14.46 4.80 3.81
CA TYR A 62 -14.36 6.16 4.33
C TYR A 62 -13.25 6.97 3.65
N VAL A 63 -12.06 6.40 3.50
CA VAL A 63 -10.95 7.08 2.79
C VAL A 63 -11.33 7.33 1.33
N ALA A 64 -11.93 6.35 0.65
CA ALA A 64 -12.36 6.49 -0.73
C ALA A 64 -13.42 7.58 -0.91
N ASN A 65 -14.38 7.68 0.02
CA ASN A 65 -15.48 8.65 -0.04
C ASN A 65 -15.04 10.07 0.30
N ASN A 66 -14.07 10.24 1.20
CA ASN A 66 -13.65 11.56 1.68
C ASN A 66 -12.40 12.10 0.98
N LEU A 67 -11.46 11.25 0.57
CA LEU A 67 -10.22 11.65 -0.10
C LEU A 67 -10.18 11.24 -1.58
N GLY A 68 -10.98 10.23 -1.97
CA GLY A 68 -11.04 9.70 -3.33
C GLY A 68 -10.39 8.32 -3.46
N ARG A 69 -10.86 7.53 -4.44
CA ARG A 69 -10.44 6.13 -4.65
C ARG A 69 -8.93 5.94 -4.85
N LYS A 70 -8.25 6.93 -5.43
CA LYS A 70 -6.78 6.91 -5.63
C LYS A 70 -5.96 6.77 -4.32
N PHE A 71 -6.57 7.01 -3.16
CA PHE A 71 -5.92 6.86 -1.86
C PHE A 71 -6.07 5.46 -1.25
N VAL A 72 -6.87 4.59 -1.86
CA VAL A 72 -7.05 3.19 -1.45
C VAL A 72 -6.73 2.18 -2.55
N GLU A 73 -6.71 2.64 -3.81
CA GLU A 73 -6.27 1.85 -4.94
C GLU A 73 -4.73 1.94 -5.05
N PRO A 74 -4.02 0.80 -5.18
CA PRO A 74 -2.58 0.83 -5.40
C PRO A 74 -2.27 1.50 -6.74
N PRO A 75 -1.32 2.45 -6.79
CA PRO A 75 -0.96 3.10 -8.04
C PRO A 75 -0.30 2.09 -8.99
N VAL A 76 -0.52 2.27 -10.29
CA VAL A 76 0.24 1.55 -11.31
C VAL A 76 1.68 2.06 -11.25
N LEU A 77 2.64 1.16 -11.08
CA LEU A 77 4.06 1.52 -11.09
C LEU A 77 4.48 1.93 -12.50
N ASP A 78 4.81 3.21 -12.69
CA ASP A 78 5.46 3.72 -13.90
C ASP A 78 6.93 4.04 -13.60
N LEU A 79 7.84 3.17 -14.06
CA LEU A 79 9.27 3.39 -13.86
C LEU A 79 9.82 4.59 -14.62
N ALA A 80 9.18 5.00 -15.72
CA ALA A 80 9.62 6.16 -16.49
C ALA A 80 9.28 7.47 -15.75
N GLU A 81 8.11 7.54 -15.11
CA GLU A 81 7.73 8.67 -14.24
C GLU A 81 8.63 8.74 -13.00
N VAL A 82 8.82 7.61 -12.31
CA VAL A 82 9.73 7.53 -11.15
C VAL A 82 11.16 7.94 -11.51
N TYR A 83 11.64 7.59 -12.71
CA TYR A 83 12.95 8.01 -13.18
C TYR A 83 13.06 9.53 -13.39
N VAL A 84 12.01 10.17 -13.92
CA VAL A 84 11.98 11.63 -14.12
C VAL A 84 12.08 12.37 -12.79
N ASP A 85 11.45 11.85 -11.74
CA ASP A 85 11.50 12.41 -10.38
C ASP A 85 12.77 12.01 -9.59
N SER A 86 13.62 11.17 -10.16
CA SER A 86 14.85 10.69 -9.51
C SER A 86 16.06 11.58 -9.79
N SER A 87 17.12 11.39 -9.01
CA SER A 87 18.42 12.03 -9.26
C SER A 87 19.57 11.05 -9.07
N PRO A 88 20.74 11.27 -9.72
CA PRO A 88 21.92 10.41 -9.53
C PRO A 88 22.45 10.37 -8.09
N VAL A 89 22.06 11.32 -7.23
CA VAL A 89 22.43 11.37 -5.80
C VAL A 89 21.34 10.83 -4.89
N THR A 90 20.19 10.42 -5.45
CA THR A 90 19.05 9.86 -4.71
C THR A 90 18.70 8.49 -5.31
N PRO A 91 19.19 7.38 -4.73
CA PRO A 91 18.99 6.06 -5.31
C PRO A 91 17.52 5.62 -5.26
N LEU A 92 17.09 4.90 -6.29
CA LEU A 92 15.78 4.26 -6.34
C LEU A 92 15.79 2.95 -5.55
N ILE A 93 14.86 2.82 -4.60
CA ILE A 93 14.70 1.62 -3.77
C ILE A 93 13.49 0.82 -4.25
N PHE A 94 13.71 -0.44 -4.61
CA PHE A 94 12.66 -1.37 -5.00
C PHE A 94 12.30 -2.28 -3.84
N VAL A 95 11.06 -2.19 -3.37
CA VAL A 95 10.49 -3.12 -2.37
C VAL A 95 9.64 -4.13 -3.13
N LEU A 96 10.13 -5.36 -3.21
CA LEU A 96 9.52 -6.41 -4.04
C LEU A 96 8.69 -7.36 -3.19
N SER A 97 7.52 -7.74 -3.71
CA SER A 97 6.80 -8.91 -3.22
C SER A 97 7.46 -10.19 -3.74
N PRO A 98 7.31 -11.32 -3.04
CA PRO A 98 7.83 -12.61 -3.52
C PRO A 98 7.35 -12.92 -4.95
N GLY A 99 8.28 -13.33 -5.81
CA GLY A 99 8.00 -13.68 -7.21
C GLY A 99 7.95 -12.51 -8.19
N VAL A 100 8.14 -11.26 -7.74
CA VAL A 100 8.24 -10.09 -8.61
C VAL A 100 9.71 -9.76 -8.87
N ASP A 101 10.10 -9.67 -10.14
CA ASP A 101 11.45 -9.26 -10.58
C ASP A 101 11.36 -8.02 -11.50
N PRO A 102 11.93 -6.86 -11.10
CA PRO A 102 11.88 -5.62 -11.89
C PRO A 102 12.94 -5.56 -12.99
N THR A 103 13.85 -6.54 -13.08
CA THR A 103 15.06 -6.46 -13.91
C THR A 103 14.75 -6.23 -15.39
N SER A 104 13.77 -6.92 -15.96
CA SER A 104 13.39 -6.75 -17.38
C SER A 104 12.87 -5.35 -17.69
N ASN A 105 12.00 -4.82 -16.83
CA ASN A 105 11.45 -3.48 -16.97
C ASN A 105 12.54 -2.41 -16.83
N LEU A 106 13.49 -2.61 -15.91
CA LEU A 106 14.66 -1.73 -15.73
C LEU A 106 15.59 -1.76 -16.94
N GLN A 107 15.89 -2.94 -17.50
CA GLN A 107 16.70 -3.07 -18.71
C GLN A 107 16.04 -2.37 -19.91
N GLN A 108 14.72 -2.52 -20.07
CA GLN A 108 13.98 -1.84 -21.12
C GLN A 108 14.03 -0.31 -20.94
N LEU A 109 13.82 0.19 -19.73
CA LEU A 109 13.91 1.62 -19.43
C LEU A 109 15.32 2.17 -19.68
N ALA A 110 16.35 1.45 -19.22
CA ALA A 110 17.74 1.82 -19.45
C ALA A 110 18.04 1.95 -20.95
N ALA A 111 17.63 0.96 -21.75
CA ALA A 111 17.79 0.98 -23.20
C ALA A 111 17.07 2.18 -23.84
N GLN A 112 15.84 2.49 -23.43
CA GLN A 112 15.08 3.66 -23.92
C GLN A 112 15.76 4.99 -23.56
N ARG A 113 16.49 5.06 -22.45
CA ARG A 113 17.26 6.24 -22.02
C ARG A 113 18.69 6.28 -22.56
N GLY A 114 19.04 5.36 -23.47
CA GLY A 114 20.38 5.30 -24.06
C GLY A 114 21.45 4.75 -23.11
N GLN A 115 21.06 4.16 -21.99
CA GLN A 115 21.94 3.49 -21.03
C GLN A 115 22.09 2.03 -21.48
N LYS A 116 23.09 1.81 -22.33
CA LYS A 116 23.31 0.50 -22.97
C LYS A 116 23.82 -0.57 -22.00
N ASP A 117 24.44 -0.17 -20.90
CA ASP A 117 25.16 -1.06 -19.99
C ASP A 117 24.66 -0.89 -18.54
N LEU A 118 23.40 -1.29 -18.28
CA LEU A 118 22.93 -1.47 -16.91
C LEU A 118 23.73 -2.59 -16.24
N VAL A 119 24.50 -2.26 -15.21
CA VAL A 119 25.28 -3.24 -14.43
C VAL A 119 24.40 -3.81 -13.33
N ALA A 120 23.91 -5.04 -13.52
CA ALA A 120 23.10 -5.75 -12.52
C ALA A 120 23.98 -6.68 -11.67
N ILE A 121 23.92 -6.53 -10.35
CA ILE A 121 24.70 -7.31 -9.38
C ILE A 121 23.75 -7.87 -8.33
N ALA A 122 23.66 -9.20 -8.23
CA ALA A 122 22.97 -9.85 -7.13
C ALA A 122 23.90 -9.93 -5.92
N LEU A 123 23.49 -9.29 -4.82
CA LEU A 123 24.26 -9.27 -3.59
C LEU A 123 24.17 -10.62 -2.86
N GLY A 124 25.32 -11.09 -2.42
CA GLY A 124 25.52 -12.34 -1.72
C GLY A 124 26.95 -12.39 -1.17
N GLN A 125 27.34 -13.54 -0.60
CA GLN A 125 28.66 -13.68 0.01
C GLN A 125 29.77 -13.36 -1.01
N GLY A 126 30.62 -12.39 -0.68
CA GLY A 126 31.75 -11.97 -1.53
C GLY A 126 31.42 -10.98 -2.67
N GLN A 127 30.17 -10.53 -2.82
CA GLN A 127 29.79 -9.60 -3.90
C GLN A 127 29.99 -8.11 -3.55
N ALA A 128 30.14 -7.76 -2.28
CA ALA A 128 30.31 -6.37 -1.85
C ALA A 128 31.46 -5.63 -2.58
N PRO A 129 32.68 -6.21 -2.75
CA PRO A 129 33.76 -5.53 -3.49
C PRO A 129 33.47 -5.34 -4.99
N HIS A 130 32.59 -6.15 -5.59
CA HIS A 130 32.16 -5.98 -6.98
C HIS A 130 31.12 -4.87 -7.09
N ALA A 131 30.17 -4.83 -6.16
CA ALA A 131 29.18 -3.75 -6.08
C ALA A 131 29.83 -2.38 -5.87
N THR A 132 30.77 -2.26 -4.92
CA THR A 132 31.49 -1.00 -4.67
C THR A 132 32.21 -0.50 -5.92
N ARG A 133 32.97 -1.37 -6.61
CA ARG A 133 33.68 -1.00 -7.84
C ARG A 133 32.73 -0.58 -8.96
N ALA A 134 31.59 -1.24 -9.10
CA ALA A 134 30.59 -0.88 -10.10
C ALA A 134 29.99 0.50 -9.83
N ILE A 135 29.69 0.82 -8.57
CA ILE A 135 29.21 2.15 -8.17
C ILE A 135 30.30 3.20 -8.42
N GLU A 136 31.54 2.97 -7.98
CA GLU A 136 32.66 3.90 -8.19
C GLU A 136 32.90 4.20 -9.66
N ALA A 137 32.84 3.18 -10.53
CA ALA A 137 32.94 3.37 -11.96
C ALA A 137 31.78 4.22 -12.50
N ALA A 138 30.53 3.89 -12.13
CA ALA A 138 29.35 4.64 -12.57
C ALA A 138 29.34 6.10 -12.08
N VAL A 139 29.93 6.38 -10.91
CA VAL A 139 30.13 7.76 -10.41
C VAL A 139 31.09 8.54 -11.30
N GLN A 140 32.13 7.90 -11.85
CA GLN A 140 33.14 8.57 -12.69
C GLN A 140 32.69 8.73 -14.15
N SER A 141 32.11 7.69 -14.74
CA SER A 141 31.78 7.65 -16.18
C SER A 141 30.31 7.91 -16.48
N GLY A 142 29.45 7.97 -15.46
CA GLY A 142 28.03 7.77 -15.61
C GLY A 142 27.70 6.28 -15.84
N GLY A 143 26.42 5.94 -15.67
CA GLY A 143 25.92 4.57 -15.85
C GLY A 143 24.84 4.23 -14.83
N TRP A 144 24.17 3.11 -15.05
CA TRP A 144 23.16 2.59 -14.12
C TRP A 144 23.69 1.33 -13.45
N VAL A 145 23.53 1.25 -12.12
CA VAL A 145 23.88 0.08 -11.33
C VAL A 145 22.62 -0.40 -10.62
N PHE A 146 22.27 -1.67 -10.83
CA PHE A 146 21.16 -2.32 -10.14
C PHE A 146 21.72 -3.36 -9.16
N LEU A 147 21.37 -3.20 -7.89
CA LEU A 147 21.75 -4.13 -6.82
C LEU A 147 20.52 -4.95 -6.44
N ALA A 148 20.56 -6.25 -6.69
CA ALA A 148 19.52 -7.18 -6.27
C ALA A 148 19.87 -7.82 -4.93
N ASN A 149 18.88 -8.37 -4.23
CA ASN A 149 19.06 -9.11 -2.97
C ASN A 149 19.73 -8.32 -1.84
N CYS A 150 19.57 -7.00 -1.79
CA CYS A 150 20.14 -6.15 -0.73
C CYS A 150 19.71 -6.56 0.69
N HIS A 151 18.59 -7.28 0.83
CA HIS A 151 18.06 -7.76 2.11
C HIS A 151 18.75 -9.04 2.64
N LEU A 152 19.59 -9.70 1.83
CA LEU A 152 20.30 -10.93 2.19
C LEU A 152 21.73 -10.67 2.73
N MET A 153 22.17 -9.42 2.78
CA MET A 153 23.50 -9.02 3.24
C MET A 153 23.49 -8.50 4.68
#